data_AF-A0A3S2CDH2-F1
#
_entry.id   AF-A0A3S2CDH2-F1
#
_cell.length_a   1.000
_cell.length_b   1.000
_cell.length_c   1.000
_cell.angle_alpha   90.00
_cell.angle_beta   90.00
_cell.angle_gamma   90.00
#
_symmetry.space_group_name_H-M   'P 1'
#
loop_
_entity.id
_entity.type
_entity.pdbx_description
1 polymer ?
#
loop_
_entity_poly.entity_id
_entity_poly.type
_entity_poly.pdbx_seq_one_letter_code
_entity_poly.pdbx_strand_id
1 'polypeptide(L)'
;YAPHPNAAKLWMEYLYSDEGQIGWLKGYCHPIRFNDLAKNGKIPADVLAKLPPAESYASAAFPSLDEQAKAKEAISKNWDATVGANVK
;
A
#
# COMPACT_ATOMS: atom_id res chain seq x y z
N TYR A 1 15.19 -3.86 -16.30
CA TYR A 1 14.96 -3.78 -17.75
C TYR A 1 13.49 -4.07 -18.00
N ALA A 2 12.77 -3.16 -18.67
CA ALA A 2 11.39 -3.39 -19.08
C ALA A 2 11.38 -3.48 -20.62
N PRO A 3 10.87 -4.57 -21.24
CA PRO A 3 10.82 -4.72 -22.69
C PRO A 3 10.03 -3.60 -23.40
N HIS A 4 9.06 -3.00 -22.70
CA HIS A 4 8.26 -1.88 -23.19
C HIS A 4 8.32 -0.71 -22.18
N PRO A 5 9.40 0.10 -22.20
CA PRO A 5 9.63 1.11 -21.17
C PRO A 5 8.57 2.22 -21.13
N ASN A 6 8.02 2.61 -22.28
CA ASN A 6 6.96 3.63 -22.33
C ASN A 6 5.61 3.09 -21.84
N ALA A 7 5.30 1.82 -22.10
CA ALA A 7 4.12 1.17 -21.52
C ALA A 7 4.25 1.05 -20.00
N ALA A 8 5.43 0.70 -19.49
CA ALA A 8 5.70 0.67 -18.05
C ALA A 8 5.53 2.05 -17.41
N LYS A 9 6.02 3.12 -18.05
CA LYS A 9 5.81 4.50 -17.57
C LYS A 9 4.32 4.85 -17.54
N LEU A 10 3.60 4.62 -18.64
CA LEU A 10 2.16 4.89 -18.73
C LEU A 10 1.38 4.10 -17.68
N TRP A 11 1.78 2.86 -17.40
CA TRP A 11 1.18 2.06 -16.35
C TRP A 11 1.38 2.69 -14.96
N MET A 12 2.58 3.18 -14.67
CA MET A 12 2.82 3.91 -13.42
C MET A 12 1.97 5.19 -13.33
N GLU A 13 1.84 5.95 -14.42
CA GLU A 13 0.93 7.11 -14.46
C GLU A 13 -0.51 6.72 -14.16
N TYR A 14 -1.00 5.63 -14.75
CA TYR A 14 -2.34 5.12 -14.48
C TYR A 14 -2.51 4.70 -13.01
N LEU A 15 -1.56 3.94 -12.46
CA LEU A 15 -1.61 3.46 -11.08
C LEU A 15 -1.73 4.62 -10.08
N TYR A 16 -1.09 5.76 -10.36
CA TYR A 16 -1.13 6.96 -9.52
C TYR A 16 -2.20 7.97 -9.92
N SER A 17 -2.95 7.73 -10.99
CA SER A 17 -4.12 8.55 -11.37
C SER A 17 -5.26 8.41 -10.36
N ASP A 18 -6.22 9.34 -10.41
CA ASP A 18 -7.42 9.23 -9.55
C ASP A 18 -8.19 7.93 -9.83
N GLU A 19 -8.28 7.53 -11.11
CA GLU A 19 -8.95 6.28 -11.51
C GLU A 19 -8.26 5.04 -10.92
N GLY A 20 -6.94 4.94 -11.07
CA GLY A 20 -6.17 3.81 -10.53
C GLY A 20 -6.25 3.73 -9.00
N GLN A 21 -6.15 4.87 -8.32
CA GLN A 21 -6.24 4.95 -6.86
C GLN A 21 -7.65 4.61 -6.34
N ILE A 22 -8.71 5.03 -7.04
CA ILE A 22 -10.09 4.60 -6.74
C ILE A 22 -10.27 3.10 -7.01
N GLY A 23 -9.59 2.55 -8.04
CA GLY A 23 -9.53 1.11 -8.30
C GLY A 23 -8.98 0.33 -7.11
N TRP A 24 -7.86 0.79 -6.53
CA TRP A 24 -7.30 0.21 -5.31
C TRP A 24 -8.26 0.27 -4.11
N LEU A 25 -8.98 1.39 -3.95
CA LEU A 25 -9.99 1.54 -2.90
C LEU A 25 -11.14 0.53 -3.05
N LYS A 26 -11.61 0.28 -4.28
CA LYS A 26 -12.62 -0.74 -4.55
C LYS A 26 -12.11 -2.16 -4.24
N GLY A 27 -10.80 -2.36 -4.31
CA GLY A 27 -10.11 -3.57 -3.86
C GLY A 27 -9.78 -3.59 -2.35
N TYR A 28 -10.33 -2.65 -1.56
CA TYR A 28 -10.12 -2.51 -0.11
C TYR A 28 -8.69 -2.18 0.33
N CYS A 29 -7.86 -1.66 -0.57
CA CYS A 29 -6.54 -1.13 -0.21
C CYS A 29 -6.66 0.29 0.36
N HIS A 30 -5.63 0.74 1.10
CA HIS A 30 -5.46 2.14 1.48
C HIS A 30 -4.41 2.79 0.55
N PRO A 31 -4.81 3.47 -0.54
CA PRO A 31 -3.88 3.93 -1.55
C PRO A 31 -3.06 5.15 -1.11
N ILE A 32 -1.88 5.35 -1.69
CA ILE A 32 -0.95 6.41 -1.28
C ILE A 32 -1.52 7.83 -1.41
N ARG A 33 -2.42 8.04 -2.39
CA ARG A 33 -3.10 9.33 -2.60
C ARG A 33 -4.43 9.45 -1.84
N PHE A 34 -4.76 8.53 -0.92
CA PHE A 34 -6.04 8.52 -0.22
C PHE A 34 -6.41 9.90 0.38
N ASN A 35 -5.49 10.50 1.13
CA ASN A 35 -5.72 11.79 1.79
C ASN A 35 -5.99 12.93 0.80
N ASP A 36 -5.30 12.94 -0.34
CA ASP A 36 -5.51 13.92 -1.41
C ASP A 36 -6.90 13.73 -2.06
N LEU A 37 -7.27 12.49 -2.37
CA LEU A 37 -8.59 12.18 -2.95
C LEU A 37 -9.73 12.51 -1.99
N ALA A 38 -9.57 12.19 -0.70
CA ALA A 38 -10.54 12.49 0.34
C ALA A 38 -10.74 14.01 0.50
N LYS A 39 -9.63 14.76 0.61
CA LYS A 39 -9.64 16.23 0.72
C LYS A 39 -10.32 16.88 -0.48
N ASN A 40 -10.13 16.33 -1.68
CA ASN A 40 -10.72 16.84 -2.92
C ASN A 40 -12.12 16.28 -3.23
N GLY A 41 -12.71 15.48 -2.33
CA GLY A 41 -14.06 14.93 -2.53
C GLY A 41 -14.19 13.95 -3.70
N LYS A 42 -13.09 13.29 -4.08
CA LYS A 42 -13.02 12.40 -5.25
C LYS A 42 -13.30 10.93 -4.94
N ILE A 43 -13.39 10.58 -3.66
CA ILE A 43 -13.71 9.21 -3.24
C ILE A 43 -15.23 9.02 -3.26
N PRO A 44 -15.76 8.05 -4.02
CA PRO A 44 -17.19 7.73 -3.98
C PRO A 44 -17.64 7.32 -2.58
N ALA A 45 -18.79 7.84 -2.13
CA ALA A 45 -19.29 7.61 -0.78
C ALA A 45 -19.58 6.12 -0.48
N ASP A 46 -20.05 5.38 -1.48
CA ASP A 46 -20.33 3.94 -1.38
C ASP A 46 -19.05 3.10 -1.24
N VAL A 47 -17.92 3.60 -1.74
CA VAL A 47 -16.60 2.97 -1.57
C VAL A 47 -16.08 3.26 -0.17
N LEU A 48 -16.13 4.52 0.26
CA LEU A 48 -15.67 4.93 1.58
C LEU A 48 -16.42 4.21 2.72
N ALA A 49 -17.73 4.01 2.55
CA ALA A 49 -18.59 3.31 3.52
C ALA A 49 -18.23 1.83 3.74
N LYS A 50 -17.44 1.23 2.85
CA LYS A 50 -17.02 -0.18 2.95
C LYS A 50 -15.63 -0.35 3.58
N LEU A 51 -14.93 0.75 3.87
CA LEU A 51 -13.59 0.70 4.47
C LEU A 51 -13.68 0.72 5.99
N PRO A 52 -12.65 0.20 6.70
CA PRO A 52 -12.58 0.32 8.15
C PRO A 52 -12.60 1.79 8.61
N PRO A 53 -13.08 2.07 9.84
CA PRO A 53 -13.13 3.43 10.39
C PRO A 53 -11.74 4.09 10.42
N ALA A 54 -11.70 5.40 10.17
CA ALA A 54 -10.46 6.17 10.13
C ALA A 54 -9.65 6.07 11.43
N GLU A 55 -10.33 5.95 12.57
CA GLU A 55 -9.74 5.80 13.90
C GLU A 55 -8.84 4.57 13.99
N SER A 56 -9.16 3.49 13.26
CA SER A 56 -8.34 2.25 13.24
C SER A 56 -6.97 2.47 12.59
N TYR A 57 -6.83 3.51 11.77
CA TYR A 57 -5.59 3.85 11.08
C TYR A 57 -4.78 4.93 11.81
N ALA A 58 -5.37 5.63 12.79
CA ALA A 58 -4.70 6.73 13.49
C ALA A 58 -3.44 6.29 14.25
N SER A 59 -3.39 5.03 14.71
CA SER A 59 -2.24 4.43 15.38
C SER A 59 -1.26 3.72 14.43
N ALA A 60 -1.56 3.69 13.12
CA ALA A 60 -0.69 3.01 12.16
C ALA A 60 0.61 3.80 11.99
N ALA A 61 1.74 3.17 12.29
CA ALA A 61 3.07 3.71 12.06
C ALA A 61 3.68 3.07 10.82
N PHE A 62 4.22 3.91 9.93
CA PHE A 62 4.96 3.46 8.76
C PHE A 62 6.46 3.66 9.02
N PRO A 63 7.28 2.60 9.03
CA PRO A 63 8.72 2.73 9.22
C PRO A 63 9.35 3.49 8.05
N SER A 64 10.39 4.26 8.34
CA SER A 64 11.23 4.90 7.33
C SER A 64 11.91 3.87 6.43
N LEU A 65 12.43 4.31 5.27
CA LEU A 65 13.12 3.42 4.34
C LEU A 65 14.35 2.74 4.97
N ASP A 66 15.09 3.46 5.82
CA ASP A 66 16.25 2.93 6.53
C ASP A 66 15.85 1.89 7.59
N GLU A 67 14.76 2.15 8.33
CA GLU A 67 14.19 1.18 9.27
C GLU A 67 13.71 -0.08 8.55
N GLN A 68 13.01 0.08 7.41
CA GLN A 68 12.56 -1.04 6.59
C GLN A 68 13.75 -1.88 6.07
N ALA A 69 14.83 -1.23 5.61
CA ALA A 69 16.01 -1.92 5.12
C ALA A 69 16.68 -2.76 6.22
N LYS A 70 16.91 -2.15 7.40
CA LYS A 70 17.49 -2.84 8.57
C LYS A 70 16.59 -3.98 9.06
N ALA A 71 15.29 -3.72 9.15
CA ALA A 71 14.31 -4.72 9.57
C ALA A 71 14.26 -5.90 8.58
N LYS A 72 14.24 -5.64 7.28
CA LYS A 72 14.25 -6.68 6.24
C LYS A 72 15.47 -7.59 6.38
N GLU A 73 16.66 -7.02 6.58
CA GLU A 73 17.88 -7.81 6.78
C GLU A 73 17.80 -8.67 8.05
N ALA A 74 17.42 -8.07 9.17
CA ALA A 74 17.33 -8.75 10.45
C ALA A 74 16.27 -9.87 10.45
N ILE A 75 15.08 -9.60 9.90
CA ILE A 75 13.98 -10.56 9.81
C ILE A 75 14.38 -11.71 8.88
N SER A 76 14.87 -11.42 7.67
CA SER A 76 15.23 -12.48 6.69
C SER A 76 16.29 -13.43 7.23
N LYS A 77 17.23 -12.95 8.07
CA LYS A 77 18.28 -13.79 8.66
C LYS A 77 17.81 -14.62 9.86
N ASN A 78 16.89 -14.10 10.66
CA ASN A 78 16.61 -14.64 11.99
C ASN A 78 15.21 -15.23 12.15
N TRP A 79 14.32 -15.05 11.15
CA TRP A 79 12.92 -15.48 11.26
C TRP A 79 12.79 -16.97 11.57
N ASP A 80 13.48 -17.83 10.81
CA ASP A 80 13.39 -19.28 10.99
C ASP A 80 13.87 -19.73 12.38
N ALA A 81 14.95 -19.14 12.88
CA ALA A 81 15.48 -19.44 14.21
C ALA A 81 14.56 -18.94 15.35
N THR A 82 13.88 -17.80 15.13
CA THR A 82 13.06 -17.14 16.15
C THR A 82 11.65 -17.72 16.22
N VAL A 83 11.03 -17.94 15.05
CA VAL A 83 9.64 -18.39 14.94
C VAL A 83 9.57 -19.91 14.85
N GLY A 84 10.53 -20.55 14.19
CA GLY A 84 10.66 -22.01 14.18
C GLY A 84 9.41 -22.75 13.68
N ALA A 85 8.60 -22.12 12.83
CA ALA A 85 7.38 -22.70 12.27
C ALA A 85 7.75 -23.79 11.25
N ASN A 86 8.13 -24.96 11.76
CA ASN A 86 8.21 -26.19 10.97
C ASN A 86 6.82 -26.51 10.44
N VAL A 87 6.56 -26.17 9.19
CA VAL A 87 5.37 -26.62 8.47
C VAL A 87 5.54 -28.12 8.27
N LYS A 88 4.67 -28.93 8.89
CA LYS A 88 4.60 -30.38 8.68
C LYS A 88 3.83 -30.72 7.41
#